data_AF-A0AA47P5T6-F1
#
_entry.id   AF-A0AA47P5T6-F1
#
_cell.length_a   1.000
_cell.length_b   1.000
_cell.length_c   1.000
_cell.angle_alpha   90.00
_cell.angle_beta   90.00
_cell.angle_gamma   90.00
#
_symmetry.space_group_name_H-M   'P 1'
#
loop_
_entity.id
_entity.type
_entity.pdbx_description
1 polymer ?
#
loop_
_entity_poly.entity_id
_entity_poly.type
_entity_poly.pdbx_seq_one_letter_code
_entity_poly.pdbx_strand_id
1 'polypeptide(L)'
;MDAQDIIAIGAAAFLYLRRRRRRRIWVHEILQGRLQHGEFHRLVQELRLDEGRFQRYFRLDREQFDSLVSKIGPLITRQQTSASGYHPPPSCKCP
;
A
#
# COMPACT_ATOMS: atom_id res chain seq x y z
N MET A 1 -5.30 -44.50 -19.63
CA MET A 1 -5.36 -43.06 -19.31
C MET A 1 -6.82 -42.72 -19.32
N ASP A 2 -7.45 -42.92 -18.16
CA ASP A 2 -8.88 -42.69 -18.04
C ASP A 2 -9.16 -41.19 -17.97
N ALA A 3 -10.36 -40.79 -18.39
CA ALA A 3 -10.79 -39.38 -18.34
C ALA A 3 -10.65 -38.80 -16.91
N GLN A 4 -10.81 -39.65 -15.89
CA GLN A 4 -10.62 -39.31 -14.48
C GLN A 4 -9.18 -38.91 -14.15
N ASP A 5 -8.18 -39.60 -14.73
CA ASP A 5 -6.76 -39.29 -14.49
C ASP A 5 -6.39 -37.92 -15.08
N ILE A 6 -6.90 -37.62 -16.28
CA ILE A 6 -6.67 -36.34 -16.96
C ILE A 6 -7.27 -35.19 -16.15
N ILE A 7 -8.49 -35.37 -15.62
CA ILE A 7 -9.16 -34.38 -14.76
C ILE A 7 -8.38 -34.21 -13.45
N ALA A 8 -7.95 -35.30 -12.82
CA ALA A 8 -7.21 -35.26 -11.57
C ALA A 8 -5.86 -34.55 -11.71
N ILE A 9 -5.11 -34.85 -12.78
CA ILE A 9 -3.83 -34.18 -13.09
C ILE A 9 -4.06 -32.70 -13.39
N GLY A 10 -5.08 -32.36 -14.18
CA GLY A 10 -5.44 -30.97 -14.49
C GLY A 10 -5.80 -30.18 -13.22
N ALA A 11 -6.62 -30.76 -12.35
CA ALA A 11 -7.02 -30.16 -11.07
C ALA A 11 -5.81 -29.99 -10.13
N ALA A 12 -4.95 -30.99 -10.03
CA ALA A 12 -3.73 -30.93 -9.21
C ALA A 12 -2.78 -29.85 -9.72
N ALA A 13 -2.55 -29.78 -11.05
CA ALA A 13 -1.74 -28.75 -11.67
C ALA A 13 -2.31 -27.34 -11.44
N PHE A 14 -3.63 -27.17 -11.58
CA PHE A 14 -4.32 -25.91 -11.32
C PHE A 14 -4.18 -25.46 -9.86
N LEU A 15 -4.42 -26.36 -8.90
CA LEU A 15 -4.26 -26.09 -7.47
C LEU A 15 -2.80 -25.75 -7.11
N TYR A 16 -1.84 -26.47 -7.67
CA TYR A 16 -0.42 -26.23 -7.48
C TYR A 16 0.00 -24.85 -7.99
N LEU A 17 -0.42 -24.48 -9.21
CA LEU A 17 -0.16 -23.16 -9.80
C LEU A 17 -0.81 -22.04 -8.99
N ARG A 18 -2.06 -22.21 -8.53
CA ARG A 18 -2.77 -21.22 -7.70
C ARG A 18 -2.06 -21.02 -6.37
N ARG A 19 -1.61 -22.09 -5.71
CA ARG A 19 -0.87 -22.02 -4.44
C ARG A 19 0.52 -21.39 -4.63
N ARG A 20 1.18 -21.64 -5.77
CA ARG A 20 2.48 -21.03 -6.11
C ARG A 20 2.36 -19.54 -6.47
N ARG A 21 1.24 -19.10 -7.06
CA ARG A 21 0.95 -17.67 -7.28
C ARG A 21 0.70 -16.94 -5.96
N ARG A 22 -0.13 -17.48 -5.06
CA ARG A 22 -0.38 -16.88 -3.73
C ARG A 22 0.88 -16.69 -2.89
N ARG A 23 1.86 -17.60 -3.00
CA ARG A 23 3.16 -17.50 -2.30
C ARG A 23 4.14 -16.51 -2.92
N ARG A 24 3.88 -16.00 -4.14
CA ARG A 24 4.80 -15.13 -4.90
C ARG A 24 4.35 -13.67 -4.95
N ILE A 25 3.38 -13.26 -4.13
CA ILE A 25 2.99 -11.86 -3.98
C ILE A 25 3.78 -11.29 -2.81
N TRP A 26 5.06 -10.92 -3.07
CA TRP A 26 5.91 -10.24 -2.08
C TRP A 26 5.44 -8.80 -1.81
N VAL A 27 4.75 -8.22 -2.80
CA VAL A 27 4.16 -6.89 -2.75
C VAL A 27 2.66 -7.10 -2.96
N HIS A 28 1.86 -6.92 -1.91
CA HIS A 28 0.39 -7.01 -1.97
C HIS A 28 -0.12 -6.12 -3.14
N GLU A 29 -1.16 -6.52 -3.87
CA GLU A 29 -1.70 -5.72 -5.01
C GLU A 29 -2.01 -4.27 -4.61
N ILE A 30 -2.40 -4.09 -3.35
CA ILE A 30 -2.63 -2.79 -2.70
C ILE A 30 -1.36 -1.91 -2.63
N LEU A 31 -0.19 -2.52 -2.52
CA LEU A 31 1.10 -1.83 -2.55
C LEU A 31 1.59 -1.55 -3.99
N GLN A 32 1.09 -2.29 -5.01
CA GLN A 32 1.43 -2.03 -6.41
C GLN A 32 0.81 -0.71 -6.92
N GLY A 33 -0.35 -0.31 -6.39
CA GLY A 33 -0.99 0.98 -6.70
C GLY A 33 -0.32 2.21 -6.09
N ARG A 34 0.58 2.04 -5.11
CA ARG A 34 1.25 3.17 -4.41
C ARG A 34 2.09 4.06 -5.31
N LEU A 35 2.59 3.52 -6.43
CA LEU A 35 3.46 4.27 -7.34
C LEU A 35 2.68 5.16 -8.31
N GLN A 36 1.39 4.86 -8.55
CA GLN A 36 0.66 5.50 -9.65
C GLN A 36 -0.14 6.72 -9.21
N HIS A 37 -0.86 6.68 -8.10
CA HIS A 37 -1.70 7.81 -7.69
C HIS A 37 -1.56 8.09 -6.19
N GLY A 38 -1.62 9.36 -5.79
CA GLY A 38 -1.73 9.81 -4.39
C GLY A 38 -3.06 9.40 -3.73
N GLU A 39 -3.58 8.20 -4.01
CA GLU A 39 -4.90 7.68 -3.67
C GLU A 39 -4.89 6.81 -2.41
N PHE A 40 -4.14 7.23 -1.39
CA PHE A 40 -4.31 6.66 -0.06
C PHE A 40 -5.76 6.84 0.43
N HIS A 41 -6.40 7.97 0.09
CA HIS A 41 -7.79 8.25 0.46
C HIS A 41 -8.78 7.26 -0.15
N ARG A 42 -8.69 7.00 -1.47
CA ARG A 42 -9.64 6.12 -2.16
C ARG A 42 -9.52 4.68 -1.69
N LEU A 43 -8.29 4.17 -1.61
CA LEU A 43 -8.02 2.80 -1.18
C LEU A 43 -8.46 2.56 0.28
N VAL A 44 -8.18 3.50 1.18
CA VAL A 44 -8.58 3.39 2.59
C VAL A 44 -10.10 3.51 2.72
N GLN A 45 -10.75 4.33 1.91
CA GLN A 45 -12.22 4.40 1.87
C GLN A 45 -12.83 3.08 1.38
N GLU A 46 -12.32 2.48 0.31
CA GLU A 46 -12.77 1.16 -0.17
C GLU A 46 -12.55 0.06 0.87
N LEU A 47 -11.41 0.07 1.57
CA LEU A 47 -11.13 -0.85 2.67
C LEU A 47 -12.06 -0.64 3.86
N ARG A 48 -12.44 0.61 4.18
CA ARG A 48 -13.35 0.91 5.29
C ARG A 48 -14.79 0.42 5.06
N LEU A 49 -15.19 0.20 3.80
CA LEU A 49 -16.49 -0.38 3.46
C LEU A 49 -16.57 -1.89 3.73
N ASP A 50 -15.43 -2.58 3.82
CA ASP A 50 -15.33 -4.02 4.10
C ASP A 50 -14.42 -4.25 5.32
N GLU A 51 -15.03 -4.37 6.50
CA GLU A 51 -14.31 -4.53 7.77
C GLU A 51 -13.39 -5.75 7.80
N GLY A 52 -13.77 -6.85 7.15
CA GLY A 52 -12.96 -8.06 7.09
C GLY A 52 -11.68 -7.86 6.26
N ARG A 53 -11.78 -7.10 5.16
CA ARG A 53 -10.58 -6.71 4.38
C ARG A 53 -9.75 -5.67 5.11
N PHE A 54 -10.39 -4.74 5.82
CA PHE A 54 -9.71 -3.72 6.62
C PHE A 54 -8.83 -4.35 7.70
N GLN A 55 -9.40 -5.24 8.53
CA GLN A 55 -8.66 -5.96 9.57
C GLN A 55 -7.55 -6.82 8.96
N ARG A 56 -7.78 -7.48 7.82
CA ARG A 56 -6.75 -8.32 7.21
C ARG A 56 -5.58 -7.51 6.65
N TYR A 57 -5.84 -6.29 6.17
CA TYR A 57 -4.83 -5.41 5.60
C TYR A 57 -4.08 -4.61 6.67
N PHE A 58 -4.79 -3.91 7.55
CA PHE A 58 -4.20 -3.10 8.62
C PHE A 58 -3.81 -3.91 9.85
N ARG A 59 -4.35 -5.13 10.01
CA ARG A 59 -4.24 -5.96 11.22
C ARG A 59 -4.75 -5.24 12.48
N LEU A 60 -5.67 -4.30 12.26
CA LEU A 60 -6.23 -3.40 13.26
C LEU A 60 -7.70 -3.19 12.94
N ASP A 61 -8.48 -2.94 13.98
CA ASP A 61 -9.85 -2.47 13.85
C ASP A 61 -9.88 -1.00 13.42
N ARG A 62 -11.01 -0.58 12.84
CA ARG A 62 -11.22 0.80 12.40
C ARG A 62 -11.01 1.80 13.53
N GLU A 63 -11.51 1.49 14.72
CA GLU A 63 -11.37 2.34 15.91
C GLU A 63 -9.92 2.45 16.38
N GLN A 64 -9.18 1.33 16.36
CA GLN A 64 -7.77 1.31 16.72
C GLN A 64 -6.93 2.12 15.71
N PHE A 65 -7.26 1.99 14.43
CA PHE A 65 -6.64 2.77 13.37
C PHE A 65 -6.90 4.27 13.55
N ASP A 66 -8.14 4.68 13.80
CA ASP A 66 -8.50 6.09 14.01
C ASP A 66 -7.82 6.69 15.26
N SER A 67 -7.78 5.94 16.35
CA SER A 67 -7.05 6.33 17.58
C SER A 67 -5.55 6.50 17.31
N LEU A 68 -4.95 5.61 16.53
CA LEU A 68 -3.54 5.71 16.14
C LEU A 68 -3.30 6.95 15.28
N VAL A 69 -4.09 7.14 14.23
CA VAL A 69 -3.99 8.30 13.32
C VAL A 69 -4.18 9.61 14.07
N SER A 70 -5.10 9.67 15.04
CA SER A 70 -5.28 10.86 15.88
C SER A 70 -4.02 11.23 16.68
N LYS A 71 -3.27 10.22 17.17
CA LYS A 71 -2.05 10.43 17.96
C LYS A 71 -0.84 10.78 17.10
N ILE A 72 -0.64 10.06 16.00
CA ILE A 72 0.56 10.20 15.17
C ILE A 72 0.38 11.23 14.06
N GLY A 73 -0.85 11.51 13.63
CA GLY A 73 -1.18 12.44 12.56
C GLY A 73 -0.52 13.80 12.74
N PRO A 74 -0.63 14.45 13.92
CA PRO A 74 0.06 15.72 14.19
C PRO A 74 1.59 15.62 14.12
N LEU A 75 2.17 14.45 14.41
CA LEU A 75 3.61 14.22 14.44
C LEU A 75 4.20 13.93 13.06
N ILE A 76 3.42 13.30 12.19
CA ILE A 76 3.83 12.93 10.82
C ILE A 76 3.32 13.92 9.77
N THR A 77 2.56 14.95 10.20
CA THR A 77 2.12 16.02 9.30
C THR A 77 3.33 16.73 8.75
N ARG A 78 3.40 16.82 7.42
CA ARG A 78 4.51 17.44 6.70
C ARG A 78 4.69 18.88 7.17
N GLN A 79 5.77 19.16 7.89
CA GLN A 79 6.18 20.53 8.17
C GLN A 79 6.74 21.14 6.88
N GLN A 80 6.10 22.20 6.39
CA GLN A 80 6.73 23.05 5.38
C GLN A 80 7.81 23.88 6.08
N THR A 81 9.04 23.37 6.06
CA THR A 81 10.20 24.24 6.24
C THR A 81 10.32 25.08 4.98
N SER A 82 9.74 26.29 5.00
CA SER A 82 10.17 27.34 4.08
C SER A 82 11.67 27.48 4.29
N ALA A 83 12.46 27.09 3.29
CA ALA A 83 13.91 27.27 3.31
C ALA A 83 14.21 28.77 3.30
N SER A 84 14.13 29.41 4.47
CA SER A 84 14.63 30.75 4.73
C SER A 84 16.14 30.67 4.78
N GLY A 85 16.75 30.55 3.61
CA GLY A 85 18.20 30.37 3.47
C GLY A 85 18.76 30.64 2.09
N TYR A 86 17.97 31.11 1.12
CA TYR A 86 18.54 31.69 -0.08
C TYR A 86 18.95 33.13 0.24
N HIS A 87 20.14 33.30 0.83
CA HIS A 87 20.84 34.57 0.76
C HIS A 87 21.47 34.62 -0.64
N PRO A 88 20.99 35.46 -1.57
CA PRO A 88 21.63 35.56 -2.89
C PRO A 88 23.10 35.97 -2.69
N PRO A 89 24.04 35.46 -3.52
CA PRO A 89 25.43 35.86 -3.43
C PRO A 89 25.52 37.39 -3.60
N PRO A 90 26.36 38.09 -2.82
CA PRO A 90 26.52 39.52 -2.98
C PRO A 90 26.93 39.78 -4.43
N SER A 91 26.09 40.54 -5.15
CA SER A 91 26.37 40.94 -6.52
C SER A 91 27.74 41.62 -6.54
N CYS A 92 28.73 40.98 -7.17
CA CYS A 92 30.03 41.58 -7.41
C CYS A 92 29.80 42.87 -8.19
N LYS A 93 29.94 44.03 -7.53
CA LYS A 93 30.09 45.29 -8.24
C LYS A 93 31.49 45.25 -8.85
N CYS A 94 31.56 44.93 -10.13
CA CYS A 94 32.76 45.12 -10.93
C CYS A 94 33.11 46.63 -10.98
N PRO A 95 34.41 46.97 -11.03
CA PRO A 95 34.95 48.31 -10.81
C PRO A 95 34.50 49.35 -11.86
#